data_AF-A0A7X7GN88-F1
#
_entry.id   AF-A0A7X7GN88-F1
#
_cell.length_a   1.000
_cell.length_b   1.000
_cell.length_c   1.000
_cell.angle_alpha   90.00
_cell.angle_beta   90.00
_cell.angle_gamma   90.00
#
_symmetry.space_group_name_H-M   'P 1'
#
loop_
_entity.id
_entity.type
_entity.pdbx_description
1 polymer ?
#
loop_
_entity_poly.entity_id
_entity_poly.type
_entity_poly.pdbx_seq_one_letter_code
_entity_poly.pdbx_strand_id
1 'polypeptide(L)'
;MGSSVSSLGSNELPVSGAVGVAERPPAPKDPQVRAFISLYSAALSAVAGFVNSVLLVALVHPVSHVSGSLSYSSMNAANGRVDGLFNLVVVLASFFLGAVAAGAVLSGTESETGRRYGLALIVEAALLGVAALAGMAGHVTWAPALAAVGCGLQNAMSSNYRGLVIRTTHMTGTFTDLGVLIGRSSHRDVDMWRCTLLLATVVGFVVGGVAGATSSGPLGAAALLIPAMTCLALGIVYYGFHQYMRGQETGPRPVAPEAPSPLREKLAIR
;
A
#
# COMPACT_ATOMS: atom_id res chain seq x y z
N MET A 1 37.30 1.70 63.00
CA MET A 1 38.36 1.95 61.99
C MET A 1 38.15 0.89 60.90
N GLY A 2 37.43 1.16 59.80
CA GLY A 2 37.89 1.86 58.59
C GLY A 2 39.03 1.07 57.94
N SER A 3 38.96 0.46 56.75
CA SER A 3 38.39 0.85 55.45
C SER A 3 38.14 -0.40 54.57
N SER A 4 36.97 -0.56 53.93
CA SER A 4 36.71 -0.31 52.49
C SER A 4 37.74 -0.90 51.50
N VAL A 5 37.41 -2.03 50.87
CA VAL A 5 37.64 -2.23 49.42
C VAL A 5 36.39 -2.87 48.82
N SER A 6 35.87 -2.17 47.83
CA SER A 6 34.61 -2.29 47.12
C SER A 6 34.63 -3.30 45.98
N SER A 7 33.43 -3.81 45.72
CA SER A 7 32.89 -4.51 44.54
C SER A 7 33.65 -4.36 43.21
N LEU A 8 34.00 -5.51 42.64
CA LEU A 8 33.93 -5.78 41.19
C LEU A 8 32.85 -6.88 41.08
N GLY A 9 31.61 -6.62 40.66
CA GLY A 9 31.27 -6.00 39.39
C GLY A 9 31.06 -7.05 38.31
N SER A 10 30.51 -8.23 38.63
CA SER A 10 29.92 -9.13 37.62
C SER A 10 28.59 -8.52 37.16
N ASN A 11 28.71 -7.49 36.33
CA ASN A 11 27.61 -6.93 35.56
C ASN A 11 27.22 -8.00 34.52
N GLU A 12 26.37 -8.94 34.92
CA GLU A 12 25.51 -9.59 33.94
C GLU A 12 24.64 -8.47 33.36
N LEU A 13 25.00 -8.05 32.15
CA LEU A 13 24.19 -7.14 31.38
C LEU A 13 22.78 -7.74 31.32
N PRO A 14 21.74 -7.01 31.74
CA PRO A 14 20.38 -7.45 31.46
C PRO A 14 20.30 -7.61 29.96
N VAL A 15 19.95 -8.83 29.51
CA VAL A 15 19.70 -9.13 28.11
C VAL A 15 18.72 -8.08 27.62
N SER A 16 19.27 -7.11 26.89
CA SER A 16 18.56 -5.98 26.32
C SER A 16 17.34 -6.55 25.61
N GLY A 17 16.18 -6.01 25.98
CA GLY A 17 14.88 -6.52 25.60
C GLY A 17 14.88 -6.96 24.15
N ALA A 18 14.41 -8.20 23.94
CA ALA A 18 14.02 -8.66 22.63
C ALA A 18 13.35 -7.50 21.91
N VAL A 19 13.98 -7.01 20.84
CA VAL A 19 13.40 -6.03 19.93
C VAL A 19 12.00 -6.55 19.67
N GLY A 20 11.00 -5.91 20.26
CA GLY A 20 9.63 -6.37 20.21
C GLY A 20 9.29 -6.48 18.75
N VAL A 21 9.22 -7.70 18.22
CA VAL A 21 8.67 -7.96 16.91
C VAL A 21 7.25 -7.48 17.06
N ALA A 22 6.97 -6.26 16.58
CA ALA A 22 5.69 -5.59 16.76
C ALA A 22 4.59 -6.63 16.51
N GLU A 23 3.84 -6.95 17.57
CA GLU A 23 2.89 -8.04 17.54
C GLU A 23 1.89 -7.71 16.44
N ARG A 24 1.76 -8.60 15.44
CA ARG A 24 0.98 -8.30 14.24
C ARG A 24 -0.47 -8.07 14.66
N PRO A 25 -1.16 -7.06 14.11
CA PRO A 25 -2.54 -6.80 14.49
C PRO A 25 -3.41 -8.03 14.18
N PRO A 26 -4.29 -8.43 15.11
CA PRO A 26 -5.17 -9.57 14.91
C PRO A 26 -6.12 -9.31 13.73
N ALA A 27 -6.53 -10.38 13.04
CA ALA A 27 -7.49 -10.28 11.94
C ALA A 27 -8.79 -9.58 12.41
N PRO A 28 -9.38 -8.69 11.59
CA PRO A 28 -10.65 -8.05 11.95
C PRO A 28 -11.72 -9.11 12.24
N LYS A 29 -12.46 -8.93 13.35
CA LYS A 29 -13.51 -9.88 13.76
C LYS A 29 -14.74 -9.82 12.85
N ASP A 30 -15.04 -8.65 12.29
CA ASP A 30 -16.19 -8.42 11.42
C ASP A 30 -15.97 -9.01 10.01
N PRO A 31 -16.81 -9.97 9.56
CA PRO A 31 -16.74 -10.55 8.22
C PRO A 31 -16.86 -9.53 7.08
N GLN A 32 -17.65 -8.46 7.26
CA GLN A 32 -17.84 -7.43 6.23
C GLN A 32 -16.56 -6.62 6.03
N VAL A 33 -15.88 -6.28 7.13
CA VAL A 33 -14.58 -5.59 7.09
C VAL A 33 -13.52 -6.46 6.43
N ARG A 34 -13.50 -7.76 6.74
CA ARG A 34 -12.59 -8.74 6.11
C ARG A 34 -12.80 -8.83 4.60
N ALA A 35 -14.06 -8.90 4.16
CA ALA A 35 -14.43 -8.96 2.75
C ALA A 35 -14.03 -7.67 2.03
N PHE A 36 -14.32 -6.50 2.63
CA PHE A 36 -13.92 -5.20 2.09
C PHE A 36 -12.42 -5.08 1.88
N ILE A 37 -11.61 -5.41 2.89
CA ILE A 37 -10.14 -5.37 2.79
C ILE A 37 -9.65 -6.30 1.68
N SER A 38 -10.22 -7.50 1.58
CA SER A 38 -9.82 -8.48 0.57
C SER A 38 -10.15 -8.01 -0.84
N LEU A 39 -11.37 -7.50 -1.05
CA LEU A 39 -11.81 -6.99 -2.34
C LEU A 39 -11.03 -5.74 -2.75
N TYR A 40 -10.83 -4.79 -1.82
CA TYR A 40 -10.02 -3.60 -2.05
C TYR A 40 -8.57 -3.95 -2.44
N SER A 41 -7.94 -4.86 -1.69
CA SER A 41 -6.57 -5.30 -1.97
C SER A 41 -6.48 -6.01 -3.33
N ALA A 42 -7.45 -6.86 -3.66
CA ALA A 42 -7.53 -7.54 -4.95
C ALA A 42 -7.73 -6.55 -6.10
N ALA A 43 -8.58 -5.53 -5.93
CA ALA A 43 -8.83 -4.50 -6.92
C ALA A 43 -7.57 -3.65 -7.20
N LEU A 44 -6.88 -3.19 -6.17
CA LEU A 44 -5.61 -2.45 -6.35
C LEU A 44 -4.52 -3.34 -6.95
N SER A 45 -4.47 -4.61 -6.59
CA SER A 45 -3.52 -5.56 -7.19
C SER A 45 -3.85 -5.82 -8.66
N ALA A 46 -5.13 -5.86 -9.04
CA ALA A 46 -5.56 -5.92 -10.43
C ALA A 46 -5.17 -4.66 -11.23
N VAL A 47 -5.39 -3.47 -10.68
CA VAL A 47 -4.88 -2.22 -11.27
C VAL A 47 -3.38 -2.30 -11.50
N ALA A 48 -2.63 -2.77 -10.50
CA ALA A 48 -1.18 -2.86 -10.59
C ALA A 48 -0.72 -3.88 -11.66
N GLY A 49 -1.36 -5.05 -11.73
CA GLY A 49 -1.12 -6.04 -12.77
C GLY A 49 -1.44 -5.52 -14.17
N PHE A 50 -2.54 -4.78 -14.29
CA PHE A 50 -2.96 -4.13 -15.54
C PHE A 50 -1.91 -3.14 -16.03
N VAL A 51 -1.55 -2.15 -15.19
CA VAL A 51 -0.57 -1.12 -15.54
C VAL A 51 0.76 -1.78 -15.91
N ASN A 52 1.24 -2.73 -15.12
CA ASN A 52 2.50 -3.41 -15.38
C ASN A 52 2.49 -4.17 -16.73
N SER A 53 1.37 -4.79 -17.10
CA SER A 53 1.24 -5.51 -18.37
C SER A 53 1.15 -4.56 -19.56
N VAL A 54 0.42 -3.44 -19.43
CA VAL A 54 0.41 -2.39 -20.47
C VAL A 54 1.81 -1.83 -20.68
N LEU A 55 2.56 -1.54 -19.61
CA LEU A 55 3.91 -1.00 -19.73
C LEU A 55 4.92 -2.02 -20.28
N LEU A 56 4.74 -3.30 -19.98
CA LEU A 56 5.52 -4.39 -20.60
C LEU A 56 5.27 -4.49 -22.11
N VAL A 57 4.00 -4.52 -22.52
CA VAL A 57 3.62 -4.75 -23.93
C VAL A 57 3.84 -3.50 -24.77
N ALA A 58 3.44 -2.32 -24.28
CA ALA A 58 3.46 -1.08 -25.05
C ALA A 58 4.78 -0.30 -24.90
N LEU A 59 5.49 -0.43 -23.78
CA LEU A 59 6.62 0.45 -23.42
C LEU A 59 7.91 -0.32 -23.00
N VAL A 60 7.92 -1.65 -23.13
CA VAL A 60 9.10 -2.54 -22.99
C VAL A 60 9.74 -2.57 -21.57
N HIS A 61 9.19 -1.86 -20.59
CA HIS A 61 9.78 -1.76 -19.26
C HIS A 61 8.75 -2.03 -18.15
N PRO A 62 8.83 -3.19 -17.45
CA PRO A 62 8.00 -3.44 -16.28
C PRO A 62 8.44 -2.52 -15.14
N VAL A 63 7.46 -1.88 -14.51
CA VAL A 63 7.67 -0.92 -13.42
C VAL A 63 7.74 -1.58 -12.06
N SER A 64 7.17 -2.79 -11.91
CA SER A 64 7.06 -3.48 -10.62
C SER A 64 7.92 -4.73 -10.45
N HIS A 65 8.56 -5.22 -11.51
CA HIS A 65 9.48 -6.36 -11.47
C HIS A 65 10.94 -5.92 -11.29
N VAL A 66 11.23 -5.20 -10.20
CA VAL A 66 12.55 -4.58 -9.99
C VAL A 66 13.69 -5.60 -10.07
N SER A 67 13.58 -6.78 -9.42
CA SER A 67 14.62 -7.82 -9.49
C SER A 67 14.83 -8.34 -10.92
N GLY A 68 13.75 -8.57 -11.67
CA GLY A 68 13.83 -9.04 -13.05
C GLY A 68 14.43 -7.99 -13.99
N SER A 69 13.98 -6.74 -13.87
CA SER A 69 14.51 -5.61 -14.65
C SER A 69 15.99 -5.37 -14.36
N LEU A 70 16.40 -5.45 -13.08
CA LEU A 70 17.81 -5.34 -12.70
C LEU A 70 18.63 -6.48 -13.30
N SER A 71 18.20 -7.74 -13.17
CA SER A 71 18.91 -8.88 -13.77
C SER A 71 19.02 -8.75 -15.29
N TYR A 72 17.94 -8.37 -15.98
CA TYR A 72 17.94 -8.15 -17.42
C TYR A 72 18.92 -7.04 -17.84
N SER A 73 18.89 -5.90 -17.14
CA SER A 73 19.82 -4.81 -17.40
C SER A 73 21.27 -5.16 -17.05
N SER A 74 21.52 -5.94 -16.00
CA SER A 74 22.86 -6.45 -15.68
C SER A 74 23.39 -7.37 -16.77
N MET A 75 22.55 -8.27 -17.31
CA MET A 75 22.92 -9.14 -18.43
C MET A 75 23.23 -8.34 -19.70
N ASN A 76 22.43 -7.32 -20.01
CA ASN A 76 22.68 -6.46 -21.16
C ASN A 76 23.99 -5.66 -20.99
N ALA A 77 24.20 -5.08 -19.81
CA ALA A 77 25.43 -4.35 -19.50
C ALA A 77 26.69 -5.24 -19.60
N ALA A 78 26.62 -6.49 -19.12
CA ALA A 78 27.71 -7.45 -19.24
C ALA A 78 28.05 -7.78 -20.72
N ASN A 79 27.08 -7.68 -21.63
CA ASN A 79 27.26 -7.87 -23.06
C ASN A 79 27.57 -6.56 -23.83
N GLY A 80 27.93 -5.48 -23.12
CA GLY A 80 28.22 -4.18 -23.71
C GLY A 80 26.99 -3.41 -24.23
N ARG A 81 25.77 -3.92 -23.99
CA ARG A 81 24.51 -3.30 -24.39
C ARG A 81 23.94 -2.52 -23.21
N VAL A 82 24.19 -1.22 -23.16
CA VAL A 82 23.64 -0.34 -22.11
C VAL A 82 22.33 0.34 -22.53
N ASP A 83 21.84 0.01 -23.72
CA ASP A 83 20.58 0.51 -24.26
C ASP A 83 19.42 0.14 -23.32
N GLY A 84 18.77 1.15 -22.76
CA GLY A 84 17.67 0.99 -21.81
C GLY A 84 18.06 1.05 -20.32
N LEU A 85 19.36 1.09 -19.97
CA LEU A 85 19.78 1.25 -18.57
C LEU A 85 19.34 2.61 -18.00
N PHE A 86 19.43 3.67 -18.81
CA PHE A 86 18.92 4.99 -18.45
C PHE A 86 17.41 4.96 -18.16
N ASN A 87 16.61 4.35 -19.05
CA ASN A 87 15.17 4.21 -18.84
C ASN A 87 14.85 3.42 -17.58
N LEU A 88 15.60 2.34 -17.29
CA LEU A 88 15.44 1.59 -16.05
C LEU A 88 15.69 2.48 -14.82
N VAL A 89 16.81 3.22 -14.80
CA VAL A 89 17.14 4.11 -13.68
C VAL A 89 16.07 5.17 -13.50
N VAL A 90 15.58 5.78 -14.59
CA VAL A 90 14.48 6.76 -14.54
C VAL A 90 13.22 6.13 -13.95
N VAL A 91 12.81 4.95 -14.42
CA VAL A 91 11.63 4.24 -13.90
C VAL A 91 11.78 3.90 -12.42
N LEU A 92 12.93 3.39 -11.99
CA LEU A 92 13.17 3.05 -10.58
C LEU A 92 13.21 4.29 -9.68
N ALA A 93 13.84 5.37 -10.15
CA ALA A 93 13.86 6.64 -9.42
C ALA A 93 12.46 7.26 -9.31
N SER A 94 11.66 7.21 -10.38
CA SER A 94 10.27 7.64 -10.39
C SER A 94 9.40 6.81 -9.43
N PHE A 95 9.54 5.49 -9.45
CA PHE A 95 8.85 4.61 -8.51
C PHE A 95 9.22 4.95 -7.06
N PHE A 96 10.51 5.11 -6.78
CA PHE A 96 11.01 5.50 -5.46
C PHE A 96 10.43 6.85 -5.02
N LEU A 97 10.40 7.84 -5.91
CA LEU A 97 9.82 9.15 -5.64
C LEU A 97 8.32 9.05 -5.28
N GLY A 98 7.56 8.22 -6.00
CA GLY A 98 6.17 7.93 -5.66
C GLY A 98 6.00 7.32 -4.27
N ALA A 99 6.87 6.36 -3.91
CA ALA A 99 6.86 5.74 -2.59
C ALA A 99 7.23 6.73 -1.47
N VAL A 100 8.22 7.61 -1.70
CA VAL A 100 8.59 8.69 -0.77
C VAL A 100 7.43 9.66 -0.57
N ALA A 101 6.76 10.07 -1.66
CA ALA A 101 5.60 10.94 -1.60
C ALA A 101 4.46 10.31 -0.80
N ALA A 102 4.16 9.03 -1.01
CA ALA A 102 3.17 8.31 -0.20
C ALA A 102 3.56 8.30 1.28
N GLY A 103 4.83 8.00 1.61
CA GLY A 103 5.31 8.02 2.99
C GLY A 103 5.11 9.38 3.67
N ALA A 104 5.45 10.47 2.98
CA ALA A 104 5.29 11.83 3.48
C ALA A 104 3.82 12.27 3.61
N VAL A 105 2.96 11.86 2.67
CA VAL A 105 1.52 12.23 2.69
C VAL A 105 0.75 11.39 3.71
N LEU A 106 1.11 10.11 3.90
CA LEU A 106 0.41 9.18 4.79
C LEU A 106 0.96 9.18 6.23
N SER A 107 2.08 9.84 6.53
CA SER A 107 2.54 10.05 7.90
C SER A 107 1.59 10.98 8.66
N GLY A 108 0.77 10.43 9.56
CA GLY A 108 -0.27 11.15 10.31
C GLY A 108 -1.11 10.24 11.21
N THR A 109 -2.10 10.80 11.89
CA THR A 109 -3.01 10.08 12.80
C THR A 109 -4.02 9.21 12.02
N GLU A 110 -4.48 8.09 12.61
CA GLU A 110 -5.37 7.11 11.94
C GLU A 110 -6.67 7.71 11.37
N SER A 111 -7.18 8.79 11.98
CA SER A 111 -8.38 9.52 11.54
C SER A 111 -8.19 10.24 10.19
N GLU A 112 -6.97 10.68 9.87
CA GLU A 112 -6.67 11.39 8.62
C GLU A 112 -6.24 10.46 7.48
N THR A 113 -5.86 9.23 7.82
CA THR A 113 -5.36 8.22 6.89
C THR A 113 -6.39 7.90 5.81
N GLY A 114 -7.67 7.79 6.14
CA GLY A 114 -8.74 7.51 5.17
C GLY A 114 -8.84 8.56 4.03
N ARG A 115 -8.86 9.85 4.37
CA ARG A 115 -8.93 10.94 3.39
C ARG A 115 -7.67 10.99 2.51
N ARG A 116 -6.51 10.80 3.13
CA ARG A 116 -5.20 10.84 2.45
C ARG A 116 -5.06 9.69 1.45
N TYR A 117 -5.62 8.51 1.74
CA TYR A 117 -5.72 7.39 0.80
C TYR A 117 -6.60 7.72 -0.42
N GLY A 118 -7.77 8.31 -0.21
CA GLY A 118 -8.65 8.73 -1.31
C GLY A 118 -7.97 9.76 -2.22
N LEU A 119 -7.27 10.73 -1.62
CA LEU A 119 -6.46 11.70 -2.36
C LEU A 119 -5.30 11.04 -3.12
N ALA A 120 -4.60 10.09 -2.51
CA ALA A 120 -3.51 9.36 -3.16
C ALA A 120 -3.99 8.59 -4.41
N LEU A 121 -5.17 7.96 -4.35
CA LEU A 121 -5.78 7.31 -5.51
C LEU A 121 -6.16 8.30 -6.63
N ILE A 122 -6.61 9.51 -6.28
CA ILE A 122 -6.90 10.57 -7.26
C ILE A 122 -5.60 11.06 -7.91
N VAL A 123 -4.52 11.22 -7.13
CA VAL A 123 -3.20 11.60 -7.65
C VAL A 123 -2.65 10.50 -8.58
N GLU A 124 -2.77 9.23 -8.19
CA GLU A 124 -2.40 8.10 -9.04
C GLU A 124 -3.19 8.10 -10.35
N ALA A 125 -4.51 8.32 -10.29
CA ALA A 125 -5.34 8.43 -11.48
C ALA A 125 -4.87 9.54 -12.43
N ALA A 126 -4.53 10.72 -11.89
CA ALA A 126 -3.98 11.81 -12.68
C ALA A 126 -2.64 11.44 -13.31
N LEU A 127 -1.72 10.82 -12.56
CA LEU A 127 -0.43 10.36 -13.07
C LEU A 127 -0.58 9.35 -14.21
N LEU A 128 -1.49 8.37 -14.06
CA LEU A 128 -1.79 7.39 -15.10
C LEU A 128 -2.46 8.02 -16.32
N GLY A 129 -3.34 9.01 -16.13
CA GLY A 129 -3.95 9.77 -17.22
C GLY A 129 -2.91 10.56 -18.02
N VAL A 130 -2.01 11.28 -17.34
CA VAL A 130 -0.92 12.00 -18.01
C VAL A 130 0.07 11.03 -18.66
N ALA A 131 0.35 9.88 -18.04
CA ALA A 131 1.16 8.83 -18.65
C ALA A 131 0.54 8.29 -19.95
N ALA A 132 -0.78 8.11 -19.99
CA ALA A 132 -1.51 7.72 -21.20
C ALA A 132 -1.34 8.77 -22.31
N LEU A 133 -1.56 10.06 -21.99
CA LEU A 133 -1.39 11.17 -22.94
C LEU A 133 0.05 11.24 -23.47
N ALA A 134 1.04 11.15 -22.58
CA ALA A 134 2.45 11.17 -22.94
C ALA A 134 2.81 9.99 -23.86
N GLY A 135 2.27 8.81 -23.58
CA GLY A 135 2.49 7.61 -24.41
C GLY A 135 1.85 7.73 -25.78
N MET A 136 0.63 8.27 -25.88
CA MET A 136 -0.02 8.55 -27.17
C MET A 136 0.73 9.61 -27.99
N ALA A 137 1.40 10.56 -27.34
CA ALA A 137 2.26 11.55 -27.98
C ALA A 137 3.66 11.00 -28.35
N GLY A 138 3.95 9.72 -28.09
CA GLY A 138 5.23 9.08 -28.42
C GLY A 138 6.35 9.33 -27.41
N HIS A 139 6.07 9.87 -26.22
CA HIS A 139 7.06 10.08 -25.17
C HIS A 139 7.40 8.79 -24.41
N VAL A 140 8.19 7.92 -25.03
CA VAL A 140 8.53 6.57 -24.55
C VAL A 140 9.27 6.51 -23.21
N THR A 141 9.93 7.58 -22.77
CA THR A 141 10.58 7.65 -21.45
C THR A 141 9.68 8.25 -20.37
N TRP A 142 8.92 9.30 -20.69
CA TRP A 142 8.10 10.01 -19.71
C TRP A 142 6.84 9.25 -19.33
N ALA A 143 6.19 8.56 -20.28
CA ALA A 143 5.01 7.76 -20.01
C ALA A 143 5.25 6.67 -18.93
N PRO A 144 6.26 5.78 -19.06
CA PRO A 144 6.53 4.80 -18.02
C PRO A 144 7.06 5.43 -16.73
N ALA A 145 7.77 6.56 -16.79
CA ALA A 145 8.22 7.29 -15.59
C ALA A 145 7.03 7.81 -14.76
N LEU A 146 6.05 8.45 -15.39
CA LEU A 146 4.84 8.95 -14.72
C LEU A 146 4.01 7.80 -14.12
N ALA A 147 3.81 6.73 -14.89
CA ALA A 147 3.14 5.54 -14.39
C ALA A 147 3.91 4.89 -13.22
N ALA A 148 5.24 4.96 -13.23
CA ALA A 148 6.09 4.49 -12.13
C ALA A 148 5.91 5.29 -10.85
N VAL A 149 5.81 6.63 -10.92
CA VAL A 149 5.47 7.45 -9.75
C VAL A 149 4.13 7.00 -9.16
N GLY A 150 3.10 6.80 -10.00
CA GLY A 150 1.78 6.32 -9.55
C GLY A 150 1.84 4.94 -8.89
N CYS A 151 2.51 3.98 -9.53
CA CYS A 151 2.70 2.64 -8.98
C CYS A 151 3.47 2.64 -7.64
N GLY A 152 4.49 3.49 -7.53
CA GLY A 152 5.25 3.67 -6.29
C GLY A 152 4.38 4.21 -5.15
N LEU A 153 3.56 5.22 -5.46
CA LEU A 153 2.58 5.79 -4.54
C LEU A 153 1.58 4.72 -4.05
N GLN A 154 0.98 3.95 -4.97
CA GLN A 154 0.01 2.90 -4.65
C GLN A 154 0.61 1.78 -3.80
N ASN A 155 1.81 1.34 -4.15
CA ASN A 155 2.50 0.28 -3.44
C ASN A 155 2.85 0.70 -2.00
N ALA A 156 3.36 1.91 -1.81
CA ALA A 156 3.65 2.43 -0.49
C ALA A 156 2.36 2.63 0.35
N MET A 157 1.29 3.15 -0.27
CA MET A 157 -0.01 3.28 0.38
C MET A 157 -0.57 1.94 0.87
N SER A 158 -0.56 0.90 0.03
CA SER A 158 -1.07 -0.42 0.42
C SER A 158 -0.25 -1.13 1.51
N SER A 159 1.05 -0.81 1.61
CA SER A 159 2.01 -1.53 2.46
C SER A 159 1.80 -1.35 3.97
N ASN A 160 0.95 -0.42 4.41
CA ASN A 160 0.68 -0.19 5.83
C ASN A 160 -0.81 0.10 6.10
N TYR A 161 -1.72 -0.72 5.56
CA TYR A 161 -3.14 -0.56 5.83
C TYR A 161 -3.49 -1.15 7.21
N ARG A 162 -3.68 -0.30 8.22
CA ARG A 162 -4.05 -0.72 9.60
C ARG A 162 -3.10 -1.79 10.19
N GLY A 163 -1.80 -1.65 9.91
CA GLY A 163 -0.76 -2.61 10.32
C GLY A 163 -0.77 -3.96 9.57
N LEU A 164 -1.66 -4.14 8.59
CA LEU A 164 -1.57 -5.22 7.61
C LEU A 164 -0.63 -4.79 6.48
N VAL A 165 0.51 -5.47 6.40
CA VAL A 165 1.46 -5.28 5.30
C VAL A 165 0.96 -6.04 4.08
N ILE A 166 0.26 -5.35 3.17
CA ILE A 166 -0.21 -5.89 1.89
C ILE A 166 0.48 -5.12 0.77
N ARG A 167 1.20 -5.81 -0.13
CA ARG A 167 1.92 -5.17 -1.23
C ARG A 167 1.31 -5.61 -2.56
N THR A 168 0.75 -4.66 -3.32
CA THR A 168 -0.06 -4.96 -4.52
C THR A 168 0.77 -5.44 -5.71
N THR A 169 2.08 -5.18 -5.76
CA THR A 169 2.98 -5.68 -6.82
C THR A 169 4.08 -6.64 -6.36
N HIS A 170 4.21 -6.89 -5.06
CA HIS A 170 5.33 -7.70 -4.53
C HIS A 170 4.99 -9.20 -4.55
N MET A 171 4.72 -9.73 -5.73
CA MET A 171 4.17 -11.09 -5.92
C MET A 171 5.07 -12.19 -5.37
N THR A 172 6.39 -12.10 -5.54
CA THR A 172 7.33 -13.10 -4.99
C THR A 172 7.20 -13.21 -3.48
N GLY A 173 7.11 -12.08 -2.76
CA GLY A 173 6.89 -12.14 -1.31
C GLY A 173 5.50 -12.60 -0.93
N THR A 174 4.46 -12.23 -1.68
CA THR A 174 3.09 -12.72 -1.45
C THR A 174 3.02 -14.24 -1.56
N PHE A 175 3.67 -14.83 -2.57
CA PHE A 175 3.78 -16.29 -2.72
C PHE A 175 4.57 -16.93 -1.59
N THR A 176 5.70 -16.36 -1.18
CA THR A 176 6.48 -16.85 -0.03
C THR A 176 5.65 -16.82 1.25
N ASP A 177 4.94 -15.71 1.52
CA ASP A 177 4.09 -15.56 2.70
C ASP A 177 2.94 -16.58 2.71
N LEU A 178 2.33 -16.82 1.55
CA LEU A 178 1.30 -17.86 1.38
C LEU A 178 1.87 -19.26 1.64
N GLY A 179 3.05 -19.56 1.09
CA GLY A 179 3.75 -20.82 1.32
C GLY A 179 4.11 -21.03 2.79
N VAL A 180 4.56 -19.99 3.49
CA VAL A 180 4.84 -20.04 4.94
C VAL A 180 3.57 -20.26 5.76
N LEU A 181 2.45 -19.62 5.41
CA LEU A 181 1.16 -19.82 6.10
C LEU A 181 0.65 -21.25 5.93
N ILE A 182 0.68 -21.77 4.71
CA ILE A 182 0.28 -23.15 4.42
C ILE A 182 1.24 -24.14 5.09
N GLY A 183 2.55 -23.90 5.04
CA GLY A 183 3.55 -24.78 5.66
C GLY A 183 3.44 -24.85 7.19
N ARG A 184 2.97 -23.78 7.84
CA ARG A 184 2.72 -23.77 9.30
C ARG A 184 1.47 -24.55 9.71
N SER A 185 0.60 -24.94 8.77
CA SER A 185 -0.62 -25.72 9.04
C SER A 185 -0.35 -27.04 9.77
N SER A 186 0.84 -27.62 9.60
CA SER A 186 1.21 -28.84 10.32
C SER A 186 1.47 -28.63 11.81
N HIS A 187 1.64 -27.40 12.30
CA HIS A 187 2.05 -27.12 13.69
C HIS A 187 1.15 -26.12 14.43
N ARG A 188 0.32 -25.33 13.73
CA ARG A 188 -0.59 -24.33 14.31
C ARG A 188 -1.81 -24.11 13.41
N ASP A 189 -2.87 -23.53 13.99
CA ASP A 189 -4.03 -23.05 13.23
C ASP A 189 -3.59 -22.02 12.16
N VAL A 190 -4.05 -22.25 10.93
CA VAL A 190 -3.78 -21.38 9.79
C VAL A 190 -4.71 -20.19 9.83
N ASP A 191 -4.17 -18.99 9.66
CA ASP A 191 -4.99 -17.80 9.39
C ASP A 191 -5.56 -17.88 7.96
N MET A 192 -6.69 -18.57 7.83
CA MET A 192 -7.34 -18.83 6.55
C MET A 192 -7.78 -17.55 5.83
N TRP A 193 -8.16 -16.51 6.57
CA TRP A 193 -8.50 -15.24 5.94
C TRP A 193 -7.29 -14.58 5.32
N ARG A 194 -6.13 -14.64 5.98
CA ARG A 194 -4.91 -14.11 5.39
C ARG A 194 -4.50 -14.91 4.16
N CYS A 195 -4.66 -16.23 4.15
CA CYS A 195 -4.47 -17.03 2.94
C CYS A 195 -5.40 -16.57 1.82
N THR A 196 -6.69 -16.38 2.10
CA THR A 196 -7.68 -15.87 1.13
C THR A 196 -7.32 -14.48 0.63
N LEU A 197 -6.88 -13.58 1.52
CA LEU A 197 -6.46 -12.22 1.18
C LEU A 197 -5.26 -12.23 0.22
N LEU A 198 -4.20 -12.98 0.56
CA LEU A 198 -3.00 -13.08 -0.28
C LEU A 198 -3.34 -13.74 -1.63
N LEU A 199 -4.13 -14.81 -1.62
CA LEU A 199 -4.59 -15.45 -2.85
C LEU A 199 -5.43 -14.50 -3.71
N ALA A 200 -6.33 -13.73 -3.11
CA ALA A 200 -7.14 -12.73 -3.81
C ALA A 200 -6.27 -11.64 -4.45
N THR A 201 -5.18 -11.22 -3.79
CA THR A 201 -4.22 -10.28 -4.41
C THR A 201 -3.49 -10.90 -5.60
N VAL A 202 -3.02 -12.16 -5.50
CA VAL A 202 -2.38 -12.88 -6.61
C VAL A 202 -3.34 -13.02 -7.80
N VAL A 203 -4.56 -13.50 -7.55
CA VAL A 203 -5.58 -13.65 -8.59
C VAL A 203 -5.92 -12.30 -9.21
N GLY A 204 -6.10 -11.26 -8.38
CA GLY A 204 -6.33 -9.89 -8.83
C GLY A 204 -5.24 -9.42 -9.79
N PHE A 205 -3.97 -9.54 -9.39
CA PHE A 205 -2.82 -9.17 -10.22
C PHE A 205 -2.81 -9.89 -11.57
N VAL A 206 -3.04 -11.21 -11.57
CA VAL A 206 -3.06 -12.02 -12.80
C VAL A 206 -4.22 -11.59 -13.71
N VAL A 207 -5.43 -11.47 -13.17
CA VAL A 207 -6.61 -11.05 -13.94
C VAL A 207 -6.41 -9.65 -14.52
N GLY A 208 -5.93 -8.71 -13.70
CA GLY A 208 -5.58 -7.37 -14.14
C GLY A 208 -4.52 -7.37 -15.23
N GLY A 209 -3.48 -8.21 -15.10
CA GLY A 209 -2.43 -8.34 -16.10
C GLY A 209 -2.92 -8.89 -17.44
N VAL A 210 -3.78 -9.91 -17.42
CA VAL A 210 -4.44 -10.42 -18.64
C VAL A 210 -5.29 -9.32 -19.29
N ALA A 211 -6.05 -8.56 -18.51
CA ALA A 211 -6.85 -7.45 -19.02
C ALA A 211 -5.98 -6.31 -19.58
N GLY A 212 -4.84 -6.01 -18.95
CA GLY A 212 -3.89 -5.00 -19.42
C GLY A 212 -3.21 -5.41 -20.72
N ALA A 213 -2.73 -6.65 -20.81
CA ALA A 213 -2.11 -7.18 -22.01
C ALA A 213 -3.08 -7.20 -23.19
N THR A 214 -4.30 -7.69 -22.98
CA THR A 214 -5.33 -7.78 -24.03
C THR A 214 -5.83 -6.41 -24.50
N SER A 215 -5.96 -5.44 -23.60
CA SER A 215 -6.36 -4.06 -23.96
C SER A 215 -5.24 -3.24 -24.59
N SER A 216 -3.98 -3.49 -24.24
CA SER A 216 -2.83 -2.77 -24.80
C SER A 216 -2.61 -3.02 -26.29
N GLY A 217 -3.05 -4.17 -26.83
CA GLY A 217 -2.99 -4.48 -28.25
C GLY A 217 -3.71 -3.45 -29.13
N PRO A 218 -5.04 -3.25 -28.98
CA PRO A 218 -5.80 -2.28 -29.76
C PRO A 218 -5.62 -0.82 -29.30
N LEU A 219 -5.37 -0.57 -28.01
CA LEU A 219 -5.36 0.80 -27.44
C LEU A 219 -3.96 1.40 -27.26
N GLY A 220 -2.90 0.60 -27.33
CA GLY A 220 -1.54 1.03 -27.00
C GLY A 220 -1.47 1.70 -25.61
N ALA A 221 -0.84 2.87 -25.55
CA ALA A 221 -0.72 3.65 -24.31
C ALA A 221 -2.07 4.17 -23.76
N ALA A 222 -3.11 4.31 -24.60
CA ALA A 222 -4.44 4.74 -24.14
C ALA A 222 -5.08 3.74 -23.18
N ALA A 223 -4.63 2.47 -23.17
CA ALA A 223 -5.07 1.46 -22.21
C ALA A 223 -4.85 1.91 -20.76
N LEU A 224 -3.85 2.76 -20.47
CA LEU A 224 -3.60 3.33 -19.13
C LEU A 224 -4.75 4.19 -18.60
N LEU A 225 -5.68 4.64 -19.45
CA LEU A 225 -6.89 5.36 -19.00
C LEU A 225 -7.85 4.45 -18.21
N ILE A 226 -7.85 3.14 -18.48
CA ILE A 226 -8.70 2.18 -17.76
C ILE A 226 -8.33 2.10 -16.27
N PRO A 227 -7.07 1.83 -15.88
CA PRO A 227 -6.67 1.87 -14.48
C PRO A 227 -6.77 3.29 -13.90
N ALA A 228 -6.51 4.35 -14.68
CA ALA A 228 -6.71 5.73 -14.22
C ALA A 228 -8.15 5.99 -13.76
N MET A 229 -9.15 5.62 -14.59
CA MET A 229 -10.56 5.78 -14.26
C MET A 229 -10.98 4.91 -13.07
N THR A 230 -10.40 3.71 -12.94
CA THR A 230 -10.64 2.81 -11.80
C THR A 230 -10.13 3.44 -10.50
N CYS A 231 -8.89 3.95 -10.49
CA CYS A 231 -8.32 4.65 -9.33
C CYS A 231 -9.10 5.93 -9.00
N LEU A 232 -9.56 6.68 -10.01
CA LEU A 232 -10.36 7.88 -9.80
C LEU A 232 -11.69 7.55 -9.13
N ALA A 233 -12.40 6.53 -9.61
CA ALA A 233 -13.66 6.08 -9.03
C ALA A 233 -13.48 5.62 -7.58
N LEU A 234 -12.48 4.77 -7.32
CA LEU A 234 -12.15 4.31 -5.97
C LEU A 234 -11.76 5.48 -5.04
N GLY A 235 -10.96 6.42 -5.55
CA GLY A 235 -10.53 7.60 -4.82
C GLY A 235 -11.69 8.52 -4.44
N ILE A 236 -12.61 8.79 -5.37
CA ILE A 236 -13.81 9.61 -5.11
C ILE A 236 -14.72 8.94 -4.09
N VAL A 237 -15.01 7.64 -4.25
CA VAL A 237 -15.85 6.89 -3.31
C VAL A 237 -15.24 6.92 -1.91
N TYR A 238 -13.94 6.63 -1.80
CA TYR A 238 -13.25 6.58 -0.52
C TYR A 238 -13.13 7.96 0.15
N TYR A 239 -12.82 8.99 -0.63
CA TYR A 239 -12.77 10.38 -0.16
C TYR A 239 -14.15 10.88 0.28
N GLY A 240 -15.19 10.67 -0.53
CA GLY A 240 -16.56 11.09 -0.23
C GLY A 240 -17.16 10.40 0.99
N PHE A 241 -16.94 9.09 1.13
CA PHE A 241 -17.36 8.31 2.29
C PHE A 241 -16.78 8.87 3.60
N HIS A 242 -15.47 9.15 3.61
CA HIS A 242 -14.81 9.71 4.80
C HIS A 242 -15.23 11.15 5.10
N GLN A 243 -15.57 11.96 4.10
CA GLN A 243 -16.13 13.31 4.33
C GLN A 243 -17.53 13.26 4.93
N TYR A 244 -18.37 12.35 4.45
CA TYR A 244 -19.73 12.15 4.99
C TYR A 244 -19.69 11.72 6.47
N MET A 245 -18.82 10.77 6.81
CA MET A 245 -18.68 10.29 8.20
C MET A 245 -18.18 11.38 9.16
N ARG A 246 -17.24 12.24 8.74
CA ARG A 246 -16.81 13.39 9.57
C ARG A 246 -17.92 14.39 9.83
N GLY A 247 -18.78 14.64 8.83
CA GLY A 247 -19.94 15.52 8.98
C GLY A 247 -20.89 15.06 10.08
N GLN A 248 -20.98 13.75 10.34
CA GLN A 248 -21.79 13.19 11.43
C GLN A 248 -21.10 13.26 12.79
N GLU A 249 -19.77 13.10 12.87
CA GLU A 249 -19.00 13.25 14.12
C GLU A 249 -18.94 14.70 14.63
N THR A 250 -19.06 15.67 13.72
CA THR A 250 -19.12 17.11 14.05
C THR A 250 -20.54 17.63 14.31
N GLY A 251 -21.57 16.76 14.28
CA GLY A 251 -22.91 17.12 14.73
C GLY A 251 -22.91 17.55 16.21
N PRO A 252 -23.88 18.38 16.65
CA PRO A 252 -23.91 18.83 18.03
C PRO A 252 -23.89 17.64 18.98
N ARG A 253 -22.82 17.52 19.79
CA ARG A 253 -22.75 16.52 20.86
C ARG A 253 -24.01 16.68 21.71
N PRO A 254 -24.72 15.59 22.07
CA PRO A 254 -25.78 15.68 23.06
C PRO A 254 -25.21 16.41 24.28
N VAL A 255 -25.82 17.53 24.65
CA VAL A 255 -25.46 18.25 25.87
C VAL A 255 -25.62 17.23 26.99
N ALA A 256 -24.50 16.85 27.62
CA ALA A 256 -24.55 15.96 28.77
C ALA A 256 -25.54 16.56 29.77
N PRO A 257 -26.47 15.78 30.34
CA PRO A 257 -27.40 16.31 31.33
C PRO A 257 -26.58 17.03 32.40
N GLU A 258 -26.91 18.30 32.61
CA GLU A 258 -26.23 19.18 33.56
C GLU A 258 -26.18 18.47 34.90
N ALA A 259 -24.97 18.17 35.38
CA ALA A 259 -24.80 17.49 36.66
C ALA A 259 -25.52 18.35 37.73
N PRO A 260 -26.36 17.75 38.58
CA PRO A 260 -27.12 18.51 39.56
C PRO A 260 -26.17 19.35 40.40
N SER A 261 -26.43 20.66 40.46
CA SER A 261 -25.53 21.58 41.14
C SER A 261 -25.38 21.16 42.62
N PRO A 262 -24.16 21.19 43.19
CA PRO A 262 -23.92 20.82 44.58
C PRO A 262 -24.64 21.74 45.60
N LEU A 263 -25.28 22.82 45.11
CA LEU A 263 -26.12 23.71 45.90
C LEU A 263 -27.57 23.20 46.05
N ARG A 264 -28.09 22.40 45.10
CA ARG A 264 -29.44 21.83 45.20
C ARG A 264 -29.53 20.69 46.21
N GLU A 265 -28.43 19.96 46.42
CA GLU A 265 -28.37 18.89 47.43
C GLU A 265 -28.30 19.44 48.87
N LYS A 266 -27.71 20.64 49.05
CA LYS A 266 -27.64 21.29 50.37
C LYS A 266 -28.91 22.02 50.82
N LEU A 267 -29.83 22.29 49.90
CA LEU A 267 -31.13 22.92 50.20
C LEU A 267 -32.28 21.91 50.36
N ALA A 268 -32.08 20.64 50.01
CA ALA A 268 -33.07 19.57 50.20
C ALA A 268 -33.01 18.90 51.59
N ILE A 269 -32.07 19.31 52.46
CA ILE A 269 -31.86 18.76 53.81
C ILE A 269 -32.11 19.84 54.89
N ARG A 270 -33.02 20.78 54.65
CA ARG A 270 -33.54 21.68 55.69
C ARG A 270 -35.05 21.80 55.62
#